data_AF-A0A849WQE9-F1
#
_entry.id   AF-A0A849WQE9-F1
#
_cell.length_a   1.000
_cell.length_b   1.000
_cell.length_c   1.000
_cell.angle_alpha   90.00
_cell.angle_beta   90.00
_cell.angle_gamma   90.00
#
_symmetry.space_group_name_H-M   'P 1'
#
loop_
_entity.id
_entity.type
_entity.pdbx_description
1 polymer ?
#
loop_
_entity_poly.entity_id
_entity_poly.type
_entity_poly.pdbx_seq_one_letter_code
_entity_poly.pdbx_strand_id
1 'polypeptide(L)'
;MRPITLILIYLICYSPLSKAQDSNPAELNNCKEIRNINSRLGPIRDQNNVGWCFANTAADLLTYAHYESLQKANQSNPTPEDLQVSGIFAALHYYNSEIKNLNHLSDVFNTGGFILKTISVVQNSGFVCPQSLDTNLIGSGLKLGLKEKFYVFNRLYNLYNQIHDNSNLNNLEMIQSKKIDFDNLMAQLKVSNSLISHLTEEQFKQILTTKTFDQATMTMSEVLCGQMKVPLEKKVNFEEYNRYTYDKMFFYDSRNKSKISEEQTFKDIDFILEHEKPVAISYQVDSVLNEPKVASENHASVISGRKIINGQCHYQIRNSWGNKCTGDFEINNKTYKNHQIYKYLCENGTFWIPREDLKKISEGFIYDSSDF
;
A
#
# COMPACT_ATOMS: atom_id res chain seq x y z
N MET A 1 45.74 -72.12 -11.74
CA MET A 1 44.28 -71.92 -11.57
C MET A 1 44.06 -71.16 -10.27
N ARG A 2 43.60 -69.91 -10.33
CA ARG A 2 43.32 -69.06 -9.16
C ARG A 2 41.81 -68.94 -8.99
N PRO A 3 41.25 -68.97 -7.77
CA PRO A 3 39.81 -68.87 -7.57
C PRO A 3 39.35 -67.42 -7.71
N ILE A 4 38.20 -67.24 -8.35
CA ILE A 4 37.49 -65.97 -8.47
C ILE A 4 36.63 -65.81 -7.21
N THR A 5 36.94 -64.80 -6.40
CA THR A 5 36.12 -64.40 -5.26
C THR A 5 34.94 -63.58 -5.77
N LEU A 6 33.72 -64.13 -5.64
CA LEU A 6 32.46 -63.43 -5.86
C LEU A 6 32.26 -62.37 -4.76
N ILE A 7 32.19 -61.09 -5.13
CA ILE A 7 31.75 -60.01 -4.25
C ILE A 7 30.24 -59.84 -4.45
N LEU A 8 29.46 -60.25 -3.44
CA LEU A 8 28.02 -60.00 -3.36
C LEU A 8 27.81 -58.56 -2.88
N ILE A 9 27.36 -57.66 -3.76
CA ILE A 9 26.96 -56.30 -3.41
C ILE A 9 25.51 -56.35 -2.92
N TYR A 10 25.31 -56.17 -1.61
CA TYR A 10 24.01 -55.97 -0.98
C TYR A 10 23.53 -54.53 -1.28
N LEU A 11 22.59 -54.40 -2.21
CA LEU A 11 21.83 -53.17 -2.44
C LEU A 11 20.76 -53.04 -1.34
N ILE A 12 21.09 -52.34 -0.26
CA ILE A 12 20.12 -51.92 0.75
C ILE A 12 19.45 -50.64 0.23
N CYS A 13 18.22 -50.77 -0.28
CA CYS A 13 17.33 -49.66 -0.53
C CYS A 13 16.93 -48.99 0.79
N TYR A 14 17.70 -48.00 1.23
CA TYR A 14 17.25 -47.04 2.24
C TYR A 14 16.33 -46.02 1.58
N SER A 15 15.03 -46.29 1.58
CA SER A 15 14.03 -45.24 1.40
C SER A 15 14.09 -44.35 2.64
N PRO A 16 14.35 -43.03 2.54
CA PRO A 16 14.12 -42.15 3.66
C PRO A 16 12.61 -42.06 3.86
N LEU A 17 12.09 -42.82 4.83
CA LEU A 17 10.82 -42.49 5.46
C LEU A 17 11.02 -41.10 6.07
N SER A 18 10.55 -40.07 5.36
CA SER A 18 10.29 -38.76 5.93
C SER A 18 9.32 -38.99 7.08
N LYS A 19 9.84 -38.97 8.31
CA LYS A 19 9.01 -38.79 9.49
C LYS A 19 8.30 -37.45 9.29
N ALA A 20 7.03 -37.52 8.93
CA ALA A 20 6.11 -36.43 9.17
C ALA A 20 6.26 -36.11 10.66
N GLN A 21 6.81 -34.95 10.93
CA GLN A 21 6.94 -34.44 12.28
C GLN A 21 5.50 -34.25 12.77
N ASP A 22 5.03 -35.16 13.63
CA ASP A 22 3.74 -35.07 14.30
C ASP A 22 3.73 -33.75 15.08
N SER A 23 3.25 -32.70 14.43
CA SER A 23 2.90 -31.46 15.09
C SER A 23 1.82 -31.82 16.12
N ASN A 24 2.08 -31.48 17.37
CA ASN A 24 1.22 -31.82 18.49
C ASN A 24 -0.19 -31.24 18.22
N PRO A 25 -1.24 -32.08 18.05
CA PRO A 25 -2.59 -31.62 17.66
C PRO A 25 -3.21 -30.62 18.64
N ALA A 26 -2.67 -30.54 19.86
CA ALA A 26 -3.14 -29.64 20.91
C ALA A 26 -2.84 -28.16 20.64
N GLU A 27 -1.80 -27.81 19.85
CA GLU A 27 -1.49 -26.40 19.55
C GLU A 27 -2.32 -25.81 18.39
N LEU A 28 -2.95 -26.65 17.57
CA LEU A 28 -3.86 -26.20 16.50
C LEU A 28 -5.22 -25.68 17.01
N ASN A 29 -5.55 -25.91 18.29
CA ASN A 29 -6.87 -25.62 18.84
C ASN A 29 -7.08 -24.16 19.30
N ASN A 30 -6.10 -23.27 19.18
CA ASN A 30 -6.23 -21.90 19.69
C ASN A 30 -6.60 -20.84 18.62
N CYS A 31 -7.01 -21.26 17.41
CA CYS A 31 -7.46 -20.33 16.37
C CYS A 31 -8.88 -19.82 16.64
N LYS A 32 -9.01 -18.85 17.56
CA LYS A 32 -10.29 -18.17 17.81
C LYS A 32 -10.62 -17.25 16.63
N GLU A 33 -11.79 -17.44 16.03
CA GLU A 33 -12.21 -16.65 14.89
C GLU A 33 -12.38 -15.15 15.22
N ILE A 34 -11.83 -14.28 14.35
CA ILE A 34 -11.91 -12.82 14.41
C ILE A 34 -12.48 -12.33 13.07
N ARG A 35 -13.72 -11.81 13.08
CA ARG A 35 -14.50 -11.44 11.88
C ARG A 35 -14.74 -9.94 11.70
N ASN A 36 -14.47 -9.11 12.72
CA ASN A 36 -15.09 -7.78 12.84
C ASN A 36 -14.17 -6.57 12.54
N ILE A 37 -12.90 -6.75 12.17
CA ILE A 37 -12.02 -5.57 11.98
C ILE A 37 -12.40 -4.80 10.70
N ASN A 38 -12.86 -5.50 9.65
CA ASN A 38 -13.24 -4.86 8.38
C ASN A 38 -14.41 -3.88 8.50
N SER A 39 -15.29 -4.02 9.51
CA SER A 39 -16.41 -3.10 9.68
C SER A 39 -15.93 -1.68 10.00
N ARG A 40 -14.81 -1.55 10.73
CA ARG A 40 -14.15 -0.26 11.02
C ARG A 40 -13.24 0.20 9.88
N LEU A 41 -12.66 -0.74 9.12
CA LEU A 41 -11.80 -0.39 7.99
C LEU A 41 -12.57 0.04 6.74
N GLY A 42 -13.87 -0.23 6.65
CA GLY A 42 -14.70 0.14 5.49
C GLY A 42 -14.48 -0.72 4.24
N PRO A 43 -15.00 -0.29 3.08
CA PRO A 43 -14.88 -1.00 1.80
C PRO A 43 -13.43 -1.21 1.37
N ILE A 44 -13.16 -2.25 0.58
CA ILE A 44 -11.82 -2.51 0.04
C ILE A 44 -11.40 -1.38 -0.90
N ARG A 45 -10.18 -0.89 -0.71
CA ARG A 45 -9.58 0.17 -1.51
C ARG A 45 -9.16 -0.35 -2.88
N ASP A 46 -9.10 0.55 -3.86
CA ASP A 46 -8.56 0.28 -5.18
C ASP A 46 -7.47 1.30 -5.51
N GLN A 47 -6.20 0.87 -5.42
CA GLN A 47 -5.04 1.68 -5.77
C GLN A 47 -4.90 1.87 -7.30
N ASN A 48 -5.81 1.33 -8.10
CA ASN A 48 -5.79 1.38 -9.56
C ASN A 48 -4.42 0.93 -10.12
N ASN A 49 -3.77 1.81 -10.90
CA ASN A 49 -2.49 1.56 -11.55
C ASN A 49 -1.29 2.18 -10.81
N VAL A 50 -1.42 2.54 -9.53
CA VAL A 50 -0.30 3.11 -8.75
C VAL A 50 0.29 2.11 -7.76
N GLY A 51 1.61 2.02 -7.68
CA GLY A 51 2.36 1.13 -6.77
C GLY A 51 2.34 1.55 -5.30
N TRP A 52 1.26 2.17 -4.82
CA TRP A 52 1.17 2.78 -3.49
C TRP A 52 0.49 1.87 -2.45
N CYS A 53 0.78 0.57 -2.49
CA CYS A 53 0.24 -0.41 -1.54
C CYS A 53 0.58 -0.05 -0.09
N PHE A 54 1.80 0.46 0.16
CA PHE A 54 2.23 0.94 1.47
C PHE A 54 1.36 2.08 2.02
N ALA A 55 0.91 2.99 1.17
CA ALA A 55 0.12 4.14 1.56
C ALA A 55 -1.32 3.74 1.86
N ASN A 56 -1.89 2.82 1.09
CA ASN A 56 -3.21 2.24 1.37
C ASN A 56 -3.20 1.43 2.68
N THR A 57 -2.14 0.66 2.90
CA THR A 57 -1.94 -0.08 4.16
C THR A 57 -1.81 0.87 5.35
N ALA A 58 -1.00 1.94 5.23
CA ALA A 58 -0.88 2.99 6.25
C ALA A 58 -2.23 3.69 6.49
N ALA A 59 -2.98 3.98 5.43
CA ALA A 59 -4.30 4.60 5.52
C ALA A 59 -5.31 3.70 6.23
N ASP A 60 -5.30 2.38 6.01
CA ASP A 60 -6.15 1.44 6.76
C ASP A 60 -5.79 1.40 8.25
N LEU A 61 -4.50 1.38 8.60
CA LEU A 61 -4.07 1.45 10.01
C LEU A 61 -4.49 2.78 10.67
N LEU A 62 -4.29 3.90 9.99
CA LEU A 62 -4.73 5.23 10.46
C LEU A 62 -6.25 5.35 10.54
N THR A 63 -6.97 4.73 9.61
CA THR A 63 -8.44 4.66 9.62
C THR A 63 -8.91 4.00 10.90
N TYR A 64 -8.34 2.84 11.23
CA TYR A 64 -8.67 2.14 12.46
C TYR A 64 -8.33 2.98 13.71
N ALA A 65 -7.12 3.53 13.76
CA ALA A 65 -6.61 4.30 14.89
C ALA A 65 -7.39 5.60 15.17
N HIS A 66 -7.97 6.20 14.13
CA HIS A 66 -8.66 7.50 14.19
C HIS A 66 -10.14 7.40 13.80
N TYR A 67 -10.72 6.21 13.87
CA TYR A 67 -12.10 5.95 13.45
C TYR A 67 -13.12 6.87 14.15
N GLU A 68 -12.97 7.06 15.46
CA GLU A 68 -13.85 7.94 16.24
C GLU A 68 -13.72 9.41 15.82
N SER A 69 -12.51 9.88 15.49
CA SER A 69 -12.29 11.24 14.99
C SER A 69 -12.95 11.43 13.62
N LEU A 70 -12.87 10.42 12.74
CA LEU A 70 -13.54 10.41 11.43
C LEU A 70 -15.07 10.42 11.57
N GLN A 71 -15.63 9.61 12.47
CA GLN A 71 -17.07 9.63 12.76
C GLN A 71 -17.54 10.98 13.31
N LYS A 72 -16.81 11.54 14.27
CA LYS A 72 -17.13 12.83 14.90
C LYS A 72 -17.06 14.00 13.91
N ALA A 73 -16.14 13.96 12.95
CA ALA A 73 -16.04 14.97 11.91
C ALA A 73 -17.20 14.88 10.88
N ASN A 74 -17.78 13.69 10.71
CA ASN A 74 -18.78 13.41 9.66
C ASN A 74 -20.11 12.90 10.25
N GLN A 75 -20.67 13.58 11.26
CA GLN A 75 -21.84 13.10 12.00
C GLN A 75 -23.13 12.98 11.17
N SER A 76 -23.25 13.75 10.08
CA SER A 76 -24.46 13.81 9.26
C SER A 76 -24.48 12.71 8.21
N ASN A 77 -24.74 11.47 8.62
CA ASN A 77 -24.81 10.27 7.76
C ASN A 77 -23.53 10.05 6.93
N PRO A 78 -22.41 9.70 7.59
CA PRO A 78 -21.15 9.52 6.88
C PRO A 78 -21.27 8.40 5.85
N THR A 79 -20.72 8.61 4.66
CA THR A 79 -20.48 7.49 3.74
C THR A 79 -19.35 6.62 4.28
N PRO A 80 -19.25 5.34 3.88
CA PRO A 80 -18.12 4.50 4.28
C PRO A 80 -16.75 5.12 3.91
N GLU A 81 -16.68 5.86 2.80
CA GLU A 81 -15.48 6.58 2.36
C GLU A 81 -15.14 7.78 3.27
N ASP A 82 -16.13 8.44 3.86
CA ASP A 82 -15.89 9.52 4.82
C ASP A 82 -15.28 9.01 6.13
N LEU A 83 -15.42 7.72 6.41
CA LEU A 83 -14.86 7.04 7.58
C LEU A 83 -13.54 6.33 7.30
N GLN A 84 -12.94 6.54 6.13
CA GLN A 84 -11.64 5.99 5.76
C GLN A 84 -10.64 7.12 5.54
N VAL A 85 -9.39 6.95 5.96
CA VAL A 85 -8.30 7.88 5.60
C VAL A 85 -7.94 7.71 4.12
N SER A 86 -7.63 8.81 3.44
CA SER A 86 -7.21 8.86 2.04
C SER A 86 -5.86 8.17 1.82
N GLY A 87 -5.82 7.19 0.90
CA GLY A 87 -4.58 6.52 0.50
C GLY A 87 -3.67 7.45 -0.30
N ILE A 88 -4.25 8.32 -1.14
CA ILE A 88 -3.48 9.31 -1.91
C ILE A 88 -2.83 10.32 -0.97
N PHE A 89 -3.56 10.85 0.00
CA PHE A 89 -3.03 11.78 1.00
C PHE A 89 -1.84 11.16 1.74
N ALA A 90 -1.96 9.91 2.19
CA ALA A 90 -0.88 9.19 2.84
C ALA A 90 0.37 9.07 1.94
N ALA A 91 0.18 8.71 0.66
CA ALA A 91 1.27 8.58 -0.30
C ALA A 91 2.01 9.93 -0.51
N LEU A 92 1.27 11.02 -0.72
CA LEU A 92 1.85 12.33 -0.98
C LEU A 92 2.67 12.84 0.22
N HIS A 93 2.17 12.64 1.44
CA HIS A 93 2.90 12.98 2.67
C HIS A 93 4.22 12.22 2.79
N TYR A 94 4.23 10.92 2.46
CA TYR A 94 5.45 10.11 2.42
C TYR A 94 6.46 10.67 1.43
N TYR A 95 6.04 10.88 0.19
CA TYR A 95 6.93 11.37 -0.87
C TYR A 95 7.54 12.73 -0.55
N ASN A 96 6.74 13.68 -0.08
CA ASN A 96 7.28 14.99 0.31
C ASN A 96 8.35 14.91 1.43
N SER A 97 8.29 13.87 2.27
CA SER A 97 9.31 13.66 3.31
C SER A 97 10.60 13.02 2.80
N GLU A 98 10.53 12.18 1.76
CA GLU A 98 11.66 11.40 1.22
C GLU A 98 12.38 12.10 0.06
N ILE A 99 11.72 13.04 -0.62
CA ILE A 99 12.21 13.61 -1.88
C ILE A 99 13.46 14.50 -1.75
N LYS A 100 13.96 14.78 -0.54
CA LYS A 100 15.35 15.25 -0.41
C LYS A 100 16.37 14.33 -1.10
N ASN A 101 16.00 13.07 -1.41
CA ASN A 101 16.84 12.06 -2.03
C ASN A 101 16.35 11.53 -3.39
N LEU A 102 15.22 12.00 -3.96
CA LEU A 102 14.70 11.51 -5.24
C LEU A 102 14.92 12.53 -6.35
N ASN A 103 15.59 12.12 -7.43
CA ASN A 103 15.92 13.01 -8.55
C ASN A 103 14.85 13.04 -9.64
N HIS A 104 13.91 12.09 -9.67
CA HIS A 104 12.95 11.95 -10.78
C HIS A 104 11.52 11.56 -10.34
N LEU A 105 10.53 12.16 -11.00
CA LEU A 105 9.09 11.89 -10.81
C LEU A 105 8.70 10.43 -11.08
N SER A 106 9.45 9.72 -11.93
CA SER A 106 9.26 8.28 -12.18
C SER A 106 9.40 7.46 -10.91
N ASP A 107 10.24 7.91 -9.98
CA ASP A 107 10.58 7.18 -8.77
C ASP A 107 9.41 7.24 -7.79
N VAL A 108 8.60 8.30 -7.81
CA VAL A 108 7.38 8.46 -7.00
C VAL A 108 6.31 7.42 -7.32
N PHE A 109 6.31 6.83 -8.53
CA PHE A 109 5.31 5.84 -8.92
C PHE A 109 5.85 4.41 -8.95
N ASN A 110 7.17 4.26 -8.90
CA ASN A 110 7.86 2.97 -9.04
C ASN A 110 8.62 2.56 -7.77
N THR A 111 8.67 3.42 -6.74
CA THR A 111 9.30 3.07 -5.46
C THR A 111 8.27 2.44 -4.52
N GLY A 112 8.64 1.30 -3.96
CA GLY A 112 8.00 0.83 -2.73
C GLY A 112 8.18 1.88 -1.63
N GLY A 113 7.18 2.03 -0.77
CA GLY A 113 7.25 2.94 0.37
C GLY A 113 7.27 2.20 1.70
N PHE A 114 7.48 2.95 2.79
CA PHE A 114 7.54 2.41 4.14
C PHE A 114 6.31 2.77 4.94
N ILE A 115 5.49 1.76 5.27
CA ILE A 115 4.23 1.92 6.00
C ILE A 115 4.43 2.74 7.29
N LEU A 116 5.40 2.37 8.14
CA LEU A 116 5.63 3.05 9.43
C LEU A 116 6.07 4.52 9.24
N LYS A 117 6.94 4.78 8.25
CA LYS A 117 7.36 6.14 7.92
C LYS A 117 6.18 6.97 7.43
N THR A 118 5.34 6.40 6.55
CA THR A 118 4.11 7.03 6.05
C THR A 118 3.17 7.41 7.18
N ILE A 119 2.91 6.47 8.10
CA ILE A 119 2.10 6.74 9.30
C ILE A 119 2.68 7.91 10.09
N SER A 120 4.00 7.89 10.36
CA SER A 120 4.67 8.93 11.13
C SER A 120 4.54 10.32 10.50
N VAL A 121 4.74 10.43 9.18
CA VAL A 121 4.67 11.73 8.49
C VAL A 121 3.24 12.25 8.38
N VAL A 122 2.27 11.36 8.23
CA VAL A 122 0.84 11.73 8.27
C VAL A 122 0.47 12.19 9.67
N GLN A 123 0.83 11.47 10.73
CA GLN A 123 0.56 11.91 12.10
C GLN A 123 1.23 13.23 12.46
N ASN A 124 2.41 13.51 11.89
CA ASN A 124 3.12 14.76 12.09
C ASN A 124 2.48 15.95 11.37
N SER A 125 1.58 15.74 10.40
CA SER A 125 0.79 16.83 9.81
C SER A 125 -0.29 17.35 10.78
N GLY A 126 -0.69 16.52 11.75
CA GLY A 126 -1.74 16.82 12.73
C GLY A 126 -3.19 16.61 12.24
N PHE A 127 -3.39 16.16 11.00
CA PHE A 127 -4.72 15.87 10.45
C PHE A 127 -4.66 14.76 9.39
N VAL A 128 -5.82 14.19 9.08
CA VAL A 128 -6.03 13.28 7.95
C VAL A 128 -7.12 13.82 7.03
N CYS A 129 -7.15 13.28 5.81
CA CYS A 129 -8.19 13.55 4.82
C CYS A 129 -9.02 12.28 4.62
N PRO A 130 -10.35 12.35 4.49
CA PRO A 130 -11.18 11.20 4.20
C PRO A 130 -10.97 10.62 2.79
N GLN A 131 -11.36 9.37 2.57
CA GLN A 131 -11.22 8.65 1.29
C GLN A 131 -12.10 9.25 0.18
N SER A 132 -13.12 10.03 0.53
CA SER A 132 -13.87 10.83 -0.44
C SER A 132 -12.97 11.79 -1.23
N LEU A 133 -11.81 12.20 -0.67
CA LEU A 133 -10.74 12.86 -1.43
C LEU A 133 -10.25 11.98 -2.59
N ASP A 134 -9.93 10.70 -2.37
CA ASP A 134 -9.44 9.80 -3.42
C ASP A 134 -10.48 9.61 -4.52
N THR A 135 -11.74 9.39 -4.15
CA THR A 135 -12.84 9.24 -5.10
C THR A 135 -12.99 10.50 -5.96
N ASN A 136 -12.88 11.69 -5.37
CA ASN A 136 -12.90 12.94 -6.10
C ASN A 136 -11.65 13.11 -6.98
N LEU A 137 -10.46 12.78 -6.50
CA LEU A 137 -9.20 12.87 -7.26
C LEU A 137 -9.19 11.92 -8.47
N ILE A 138 -9.66 10.70 -8.29
CA ILE A 138 -9.68 9.66 -9.33
C ILE A 138 -10.86 9.86 -10.28
N GLY A 139 -12.05 10.18 -9.77
CA GLY A 139 -13.27 10.31 -10.56
C GLY A 139 -13.42 11.62 -11.34
N SER A 140 -12.78 12.71 -10.91
CA SER A 140 -12.88 14.02 -11.57
C SER A 140 -11.84 14.21 -12.68
N GLY A 141 -12.10 15.09 -13.65
CA GLY A 141 -11.12 15.46 -14.66
C GLY A 141 -11.03 14.55 -15.88
N LEU A 142 -9.84 14.54 -16.46
CA LEU A 142 -9.48 13.65 -17.56
C LEU A 142 -9.63 12.19 -17.10
N LYS A 143 -10.16 11.33 -17.98
CA LYS A 143 -10.27 9.86 -17.78
C LYS A 143 -8.90 9.19 -17.88
N LEU A 144 -8.03 9.54 -16.94
CA LEU A 144 -6.64 9.14 -16.84
C LEU A 144 -6.46 8.42 -15.50
N GLY A 145 -5.50 7.49 -15.46
CA GLY A 145 -5.03 6.94 -14.19
C GLY A 145 -4.35 8.01 -13.34
N LEU A 146 -4.17 7.71 -12.06
CA LEU A 146 -3.64 8.69 -11.12
C LEU A 146 -2.22 9.14 -11.51
N LYS A 147 -1.38 8.20 -11.97
CA LYS A 147 -0.02 8.47 -12.47
C LYS A 147 -0.03 9.48 -13.62
N GLU A 148 -0.91 9.29 -14.59
CA GLU A 148 -1.06 10.17 -15.75
C GLU A 148 -1.56 11.56 -15.34
N LYS A 149 -2.47 11.65 -14.35
CA LYS A 149 -2.93 12.95 -13.81
C LYS A 149 -1.79 13.73 -13.16
N PHE A 150 -0.93 13.07 -12.36
CA PHE A 150 0.24 13.73 -11.79
C PHE A 150 1.26 14.15 -12.84
N TYR A 151 1.41 13.38 -13.93
CA TYR A 151 2.24 13.80 -15.05
C TYR A 151 1.73 15.10 -15.71
N VAL A 152 0.41 15.21 -15.90
CA VAL A 152 -0.21 16.44 -16.41
C VAL A 152 0.03 17.61 -15.46
N PHE A 153 -0.11 17.39 -14.14
CA PHE A 153 0.17 18.42 -13.14
C PHE A 153 1.65 18.85 -13.11
N ASN A 154 2.58 17.91 -13.23
CA ASN A 154 4.02 18.21 -13.31
C ASN A 154 4.35 19.03 -14.57
N ARG A 155 3.76 18.69 -15.72
CA ARG A 155 3.92 19.49 -16.95
C ARG A 155 3.48 20.93 -16.73
N LEU A 156 2.32 21.12 -16.08
CA LEU A 156 1.76 22.42 -15.78
C LEU A 156 2.65 23.24 -14.83
N TYR A 157 3.16 22.61 -13.77
CA TYR A 157 4.10 23.21 -12.83
C TYR A 157 5.41 23.64 -13.51
N ASN A 158 5.98 22.79 -14.36
CA ASN A 158 7.21 23.12 -15.09
C ASN A 158 7.01 24.27 -16.08
N LEU A 159 5.87 24.31 -16.79
CA LEU A 159 5.54 25.43 -17.67
C LEU A 159 5.44 26.73 -16.86
N TYR A 160 4.78 26.71 -15.70
CA TYR A 160 4.68 27.87 -14.81
C TYR A 160 6.06 28.39 -14.40
N ASN A 161 6.93 27.51 -13.90
CA ASN A 161 8.28 27.88 -13.47
C ASN A 161 9.10 28.45 -14.63
N GLN A 162 9.03 27.85 -15.82
CA GLN A 162 9.76 28.35 -16.99
C GLN A 162 9.27 29.71 -17.51
N ILE A 163 8.01 30.08 -17.25
CA ILE A 163 7.46 31.39 -17.60
C ILE A 163 7.94 32.47 -16.60
N HIS A 164 8.12 32.10 -15.32
CA HIS A 164 8.41 33.04 -14.24
C HIS A 164 9.90 33.07 -13.81
N ASP A 165 10.70 32.12 -14.27
CA ASP A 165 12.15 32.12 -14.06
C ASP A 165 12.82 33.17 -14.97
N ASN A 166 13.20 34.29 -14.35
CA ASN A 166 13.83 35.44 -15.01
C ASN A 166 15.31 35.21 -15.38
N SER A 167 15.87 34.03 -15.15
CA SER A 167 17.29 33.75 -15.45
C SER A 167 17.62 33.74 -16.95
N ASN A 168 16.62 33.62 -17.84
CA ASN A 168 16.79 33.53 -19.30
C ASN A 168 15.92 34.55 -20.07
N LEU A 169 15.90 35.81 -19.64
CA LEU A 169 15.10 36.89 -20.25
C LEU A 169 15.38 37.19 -21.73
N ASN A 170 16.42 36.60 -22.33
CA ASN A 170 16.83 36.89 -23.71
C ASN A 170 15.97 36.22 -24.80
N ASN A 171 14.96 35.42 -24.45
CA ASN A 171 14.12 34.72 -25.43
C ASN A 171 12.61 34.89 -25.16
N LEU A 172 12.11 36.09 -25.46
CA LEU A 172 10.69 36.46 -25.34
C LEU A 172 9.76 35.52 -26.14
N GLU A 173 10.17 35.09 -27.35
CA GLU A 173 9.39 34.18 -28.18
C GLU A 173 9.17 32.82 -27.51
N MET A 174 10.21 32.27 -26.88
CA MET A 174 10.10 31.02 -26.11
C MET A 174 9.17 31.17 -24.89
N ILE A 175 9.27 32.27 -24.14
CA ILE A 175 8.38 32.53 -22.99
C ILE A 175 6.92 32.62 -23.46
N GLN A 176 6.67 33.31 -24.57
CA GLN A 176 5.33 33.44 -25.14
C GLN A 176 4.77 32.09 -25.61
N SER A 177 5.58 31.26 -26.26
CA SER A 177 5.19 29.91 -26.66
C SER A 177 4.81 29.03 -25.45
N LYS A 178 5.62 29.05 -24.37
CA LYS A 178 5.33 28.31 -23.14
C LYS A 178 4.07 28.82 -22.44
N LYS A 179 3.83 30.13 -22.47
CA LYS A 179 2.60 30.73 -21.95
C LYS A 179 1.37 30.22 -22.70
N ILE A 180 1.44 30.15 -24.04
CA ILE A 180 0.35 29.56 -24.85
C ILE A 180 0.11 28.10 -24.46
N ASP A 181 1.17 27.30 -24.29
CA ASP A 181 1.05 25.90 -23.84
C ASP A 181 0.42 25.79 -22.45
N PHE A 182 0.82 26.65 -21.51
CA PHE A 182 0.25 26.71 -20.17
C PHE A 182 -1.24 27.08 -20.21
N ASP A 183 -1.59 28.14 -20.95
CA ASP A 183 -2.97 28.63 -21.06
C ASP A 183 -3.88 27.58 -21.73
N ASN A 184 -3.39 26.91 -22.77
CA ASN A 184 -4.10 25.81 -23.44
C ASN A 184 -4.34 24.62 -22.50
N LEU A 185 -3.32 24.21 -21.75
CA LEU A 185 -3.43 23.10 -20.80
C LEU A 185 -4.38 23.46 -19.65
N MET A 186 -4.32 24.69 -19.14
CA MET A 186 -5.26 25.19 -18.14
C MET A 186 -6.69 25.22 -18.64
N ALA A 187 -6.92 25.68 -19.87
CA ALA A 187 -8.25 25.68 -20.48
C ALA A 187 -8.81 24.25 -20.57
N GLN A 188 -7.99 23.29 -21.01
CA GLN A 188 -8.37 21.87 -21.06
C GLN A 188 -8.72 21.31 -19.66
N LEU A 189 -7.93 21.65 -18.64
CA LEU A 189 -8.14 21.19 -17.28
C LEU A 189 -9.41 21.80 -16.65
N LYS A 190 -9.73 23.05 -16.99
CA LYS A 190 -10.98 23.70 -16.55
C LYS A 190 -12.22 23.05 -17.15
N VAL A 191 -12.21 22.75 -18.46
CA VAL A 191 -13.38 22.14 -19.13
C VAL A 191 -13.57 20.65 -18.83
N SER A 192 -12.52 19.96 -18.36
CA SER A 192 -12.59 18.54 -18.02
C SER A 192 -13.14 18.26 -16.62
N ASN A 193 -13.61 19.28 -15.88
CA ASN A 193 -13.98 19.15 -14.47
C ASN A 193 -12.84 18.54 -13.63
N SER A 194 -11.58 18.90 -13.91
CA SER A 194 -10.43 18.40 -13.17
C SER A 194 -10.40 18.95 -11.75
N LEU A 195 -9.58 18.37 -10.88
CA LEU A 195 -9.31 18.92 -9.56
C LEU A 195 -8.84 20.37 -9.60
N ILE A 196 -8.06 20.71 -10.62
CA ILE A 196 -7.57 22.07 -10.84
C ILE A 196 -8.74 23.04 -11.10
N SER A 197 -9.85 22.56 -11.67
CA SER A 197 -11.06 23.38 -11.86
C SER A 197 -11.80 23.69 -10.54
N HIS A 198 -11.53 22.94 -9.47
CA HIS A 198 -12.08 23.18 -8.13
C HIS A 198 -11.20 24.11 -7.29
N LEU A 199 -10.01 24.47 -7.77
CA LEU A 199 -9.13 25.41 -7.11
C LEU A 199 -9.47 26.84 -7.53
N THR A 200 -9.52 27.74 -6.56
CA THR A 200 -9.52 29.18 -6.86
C THR A 200 -8.20 29.57 -7.53
N GLU A 201 -8.20 30.68 -8.27
CA GLU A 201 -6.99 31.19 -8.90
C GLU A 201 -5.87 31.46 -7.87
N GLU A 202 -6.22 31.96 -6.69
CA GLU A 202 -5.28 32.22 -5.60
C GLU A 202 -4.68 30.92 -5.04
N GLN A 203 -5.52 29.93 -4.74
CA GLN A 203 -5.05 28.61 -4.30
C GLN A 203 -4.14 27.95 -5.35
N PHE A 204 -4.53 28.03 -6.62
CA PHE A 204 -3.75 27.46 -7.70
C PHE A 204 -2.40 28.16 -7.85
N LYS A 205 -2.37 29.49 -7.76
CA LYS A 205 -1.13 30.28 -7.74
C LYS A 205 -0.27 29.93 -6.53
N GLN A 206 -0.85 29.78 -5.35
CA GLN A 206 -0.13 29.36 -4.15
C GLN A 206 0.56 28.01 -4.36
N ILE A 207 -0.14 27.04 -4.96
CA ILE A 207 0.39 25.72 -5.28
C ILE A 207 1.57 25.83 -6.26
N LEU A 208 1.40 26.57 -7.36
CA LEU A 208 2.42 26.69 -8.40
C LEU A 208 3.65 27.50 -7.99
N THR A 209 3.53 28.38 -6.99
CA THR A 209 4.64 29.22 -6.49
C THR A 209 5.49 28.54 -5.41
N THR A 210 5.18 27.29 -5.06
CA THR A 210 6.02 26.48 -4.18
C THR A 210 7.39 26.20 -4.80
N LYS A 211 8.40 25.89 -3.98
CA LYS A 211 9.79 25.77 -4.46
C LYS A 211 10.04 24.49 -5.26
N THR A 212 9.27 23.43 -4.99
CA THR A 212 9.41 22.13 -5.66
C THR A 212 8.04 21.58 -6.04
N PHE A 213 8.01 20.70 -7.03
CA PHE A 213 6.77 20.03 -7.47
C PHE A 213 6.10 19.23 -6.34
N ASP A 214 6.88 18.72 -5.39
CA ASP A 214 6.36 17.91 -4.29
C ASP A 214 5.70 18.77 -3.24
N GLN A 215 6.29 19.94 -2.96
CA GLN A 215 5.62 20.98 -2.17
C GLN A 215 4.35 21.45 -2.86
N ALA A 216 4.35 21.60 -4.19
CA ALA A 216 3.13 21.90 -4.95
C ALA A 216 2.08 20.80 -4.77
N THR A 217 2.49 19.54 -4.89
CA THR A 217 1.60 18.38 -4.76
C THR A 217 1.00 18.26 -3.36
N MET A 218 1.80 18.52 -2.32
CA MET A 218 1.33 18.58 -0.95
C MET A 218 0.40 19.74 -0.70
N THR A 219 0.79 20.95 -1.13
CA THR A 219 -0.06 22.13 -1.00
C THR A 219 -1.40 21.89 -1.70
N MET A 220 -1.37 21.22 -2.87
CA MET A 220 -2.57 20.83 -3.59
C MET A 220 -3.42 19.83 -2.79
N SER A 221 -2.82 18.79 -2.20
CA SER A 221 -3.58 17.81 -1.39
C SER A 221 -4.18 18.46 -0.15
N GLU A 222 -3.45 19.35 0.53
CA GLU A 222 -3.93 20.08 1.70
C GLU A 222 -5.06 21.05 1.37
N VAL A 223 -4.94 21.77 0.24
CA VAL A 223 -5.98 22.70 -0.25
C VAL A 223 -7.24 21.93 -0.65
N LEU A 224 -7.09 20.82 -1.39
CA LEU A 224 -8.21 19.98 -1.81
C LEU A 224 -8.87 19.27 -0.63
N CYS A 225 -8.09 18.90 0.38
CA CYS A 225 -8.61 18.38 1.63
C CYS A 225 -9.44 19.44 2.37
N GLY A 226 -9.03 20.71 2.32
CA GLY A 226 -9.87 21.87 2.62
C GLY A 226 -10.70 21.73 3.90
N GLN A 227 -12.02 21.72 3.73
CA GLN A 227 -13.00 21.59 4.82
C GLN A 227 -13.19 20.16 5.34
N MET A 228 -12.68 19.14 4.62
CA MET A 228 -12.76 17.73 5.01
C MET A 228 -11.64 17.31 5.97
N LYS A 229 -10.75 18.23 6.37
CA LYS A 229 -9.65 17.92 7.30
C LYS A 229 -10.20 17.40 8.62
N VAL A 230 -9.78 16.19 9.00
CA VAL A 230 -10.10 15.60 10.30
C VAL A 230 -8.88 15.72 11.21
N PRO A 231 -8.94 16.53 12.27
CA PRO A 231 -7.82 16.70 13.18
C PRO A 231 -7.54 15.40 13.93
N LEU A 232 -6.25 15.10 14.12
CA LEU A 232 -5.83 13.95 14.92
C LEU A 232 -5.83 14.32 16.41
N GLU A 233 -6.77 13.75 17.16
CA GLU A 233 -6.91 14.04 18.60
C GLU A 233 -5.75 13.49 19.44
N LYS A 234 -5.12 12.40 18.98
CA LYS A 234 -3.94 11.80 19.60
C LYS A 234 -2.99 11.27 18.53
N LYS A 235 -1.69 11.22 18.85
CA LYS A 235 -0.74 10.38 18.12
C LYS A 235 -0.82 8.96 18.67
N VAL A 236 -0.74 7.99 17.77
CA VAL A 236 -0.81 6.55 18.07
C VAL A 236 0.56 5.97 17.77
N ASN A 237 1.07 5.15 18.68
CA ASN A 237 2.37 4.52 18.54
C ASN A 237 2.24 3.27 17.68
N PHE A 238 2.99 3.23 16.60
CA PHE A 238 3.09 2.06 15.76
C PHE A 238 4.48 1.46 15.89
N GLU A 239 4.53 0.15 16.06
CA GLU A 239 5.76 -0.61 16.14
C GLU A 239 5.90 -1.51 14.93
N GLU A 240 7.15 -1.66 14.47
CA GLU A 240 7.50 -2.56 13.39
C GLU A 240 8.19 -3.78 14.01
N TYR A 241 7.56 -4.94 13.83
CA TYR A 241 8.12 -6.22 14.22
C TYR A 241 8.76 -6.87 12.99
N ASN A 242 9.94 -7.46 13.18
CA ASN A 242 10.63 -8.26 12.17
C ASN A 242 11.06 -7.52 10.90
N ARG A 243 11.59 -6.29 10.98
CA ARG A 243 12.26 -5.71 9.81
C ARG A 243 13.63 -6.39 9.60
N TYR A 244 13.70 -7.31 8.64
CA TYR A 244 14.93 -8.07 8.33
C TYR A 244 16.00 -7.25 7.59
N THR A 245 16.15 -5.97 7.89
CA THR A 245 17.11 -5.08 7.22
C THR A 245 18.11 -4.54 8.22
N TYR A 246 19.40 -4.79 7.97
CA TYR A 246 20.50 -4.16 8.69
C TYR A 246 20.63 -2.72 8.16
N ASP A 247 20.32 -1.73 8.99
CA ASP A 247 20.81 -0.34 8.89
C ASP A 247 20.62 0.37 7.52
N LYS A 248 19.56 1.19 7.39
CA LYS A 248 19.31 2.21 6.34
C LYS A 248 19.42 1.83 4.85
N MET A 249 19.90 0.64 4.48
CA MET A 249 19.99 0.16 3.11
C MET A 249 19.26 -1.17 2.98
N PHE A 250 18.17 -1.12 2.21
CA PHE A 250 17.24 -2.11 1.64
C PHE A 250 17.60 -3.61 1.48
N PHE A 251 18.59 -4.18 2.16
CA PHE A 251 18.96 -5.58 1.99
C PHE A 251 18.36 -6.48 3.08
N TYR A 252 17.53 -7.42 2.62
CA TYR A 252 16.93 -8.50 3.40
C TYR A 252 18.00 -9.50 3.87
N ASP A 253 18.27 -9.61 5.17
CA ASP A 253 19.16 -10.65 5.71
C ASP A 253 18.34 -11.87 6.16
N SER A 254 18.28 -12.88 5.29
CA SER A 254 17.64 -14.17 5.58
C SER A 254 18.19 -14.85 6.83
N ARG A 255 19.41 -14.53 7.29
CA ARG A 255 20.01 -15.07 8.52
C ARG A 255 19.43 -14.45 9.79
N ASN A 256 18.80 -13.28 9.71
CA ASN A 256 18.09 -12.70 10.85
C ASN A 256 16.64 -13.23 10.93
N LYS A 257 16.05 -13.65 9.80
CA LYS A 257 14.73 -14.30 9.75
C LYS A 257 14.66 -15.62 10.51
N SER A 258 15.77 -16.36 10.60
CA SER A 258 15.82 -17.61 11.39
C SER A 258 15.96 -17.41 12.90
N LYS A 259 16.30 -16.20 13.38
CA LYS A 259 16.51 -15.92 14.81
C LYS A 259 15.22 -15.63 15.58
N ILE A 260 14.14 -15.31 14.85
CA ILE A 260 12.86 -14.92 15.45
C ILE A 260 12.00 -16.17 15.53
N SER A 261 11.48 -16.44 16.73
CA SER A 261 10.58 -17.57 16.93
C SER A 261 9.30 -17.37 16.11
N GLU A 262 8.99 -18.36 15.29
CA GLU A 262 7.72 -18.50 14.57
C GLU A 262 6.54 -18.39 15.53
N GLU A 263 6.67 -19.10 16.64
CA GLU A 263 5.66 -19.19 17.67
C GLU A 263 5.41 -17.82 18.30
N GLN A 264 6.47 -17.06 18.58
CA GLN A 264 6.33 -15.71 19.13
C GLN A 264 5.66 -14.76 18.13
N THR A 265 6.10 -14.78 16.87
CA THR A 265 5.52 -13.93 15.81
C THR A 265 4.01 -14.13 15.68
N PHE A 266 3.56 -15.38 15.65
CA PHE A 266 2.13 -15.64 15.57
C PHE A 266 1.41 -15.34 16.87
N LYS A 267 2.01 -15.58 18.05
CA LYS A 267 1.43 -15.16 19.34
C LYS A 267 1.16 -13.66 19.36
N ASP A 268 2.08 -12.84 18.84
CA ASP A 268 1.92 -11.39 18.80
C ASP A 268 0.80 -10.98 17.83
N ILE A 269 0.78 -11.53 16.60
CA ILE A 269 -0.30 -11.28 15.64
C ILE A 269 -1.66 -11.70 16.21
N ASP A 270 -1.71 -12.90 16.81
CA ASP A 270 -2.89 -13.47 17.44
C ASP A 270 -3.40 -12.56 18.56
N PHE A 271 -2.50 -12.11 19.44
CA PHE A 271 -2.81 -11.17 20.52
C PHE A 271 -3.37 -9.85 19.99
N ILE A 272 -2.77 -9.25 18.96
CA ILE A 272 -3.23 -7.98 18.37
C ILE A 272 -4.63 -8.15 17.75
N LEU A 273 -4.86 -9.23 16.99
CA LEU A 273 -6.15 -9.51 16.37
C LEU A 273 -7.24 -9.83 17.41
N GLU A 274 -6.89 -10.47 18.53
CA GLU A 274 -7.81 -10.73 19.65
C GLU A 274 -8.30 -9.46 20.35
N HIS A 275 -7.51 -8.38 20.26
CA HIS A 275 -7.89 -7.03 20.69
C HIS A 275 -8.58 -6.23 19.55
N GLU A 276 -9.05 -6.93 18.52
CA GLU A 276 -9.76 -6.38 17.35
C GLU A 276 -8.95 -5.33 16.58
N LYS A 277 -7.61 -5.35 16.65
CA LYS A 277 -6.73 -4.41 15.94
C LYS A 277 -6.15 -5.02 14.66
N PRO A 278 -6.07 -4.26 13.55
CA PRO A 278 -5.42 -4.73 12.33
C PRO A 278 -3.90 -4.77 12.47
N VAL A 279 -3.26 -5.63 11.67
CA VAL A 279 -1.80 -5.71 11.56
C VAL A 279 -1.42 -5.49 10.11
N ALA A 280 -0.56 -4.53 9.81
CA ALA A 280 0.00 -4.41 8.48
C ALA A 280 1.05 -5.50 8.24
N ILE A 281 1.13 -5.99 7.00
CA ILE A 281 2.11 -6.98 6.56
C ILE A 281 2.81 -6.51 5.29
N SER A 282 4.12 -6.74 5.22
CA SER A 282 4.91 -6.65 3.98
C SER A 282 5.26 -8.05 3.46
N TYR A 283 5.23 -8.25 2.14
CA TYR A 283 5.55 -9.52 1.48
C TYR A 283 5.88 -9.32 -0.01
N GLN A 284 6.52 -10.30 -0.66
CA GLN A 284 6.69 -10.30 -2.12
C GLN A 284 5.38 -10.67 -2.81
N VAL A 285 4.91 -9.85 -3.75
CA VAL A 285 3.59 -10.04 -4.37
C VAL A 285 3.46 -11.38 -5.13
N ASP A 286 4.54 -11.86 -5.73
CA ASP A 286 4.59 -13.13 -6.47
C ASP A 286 4.26 -14.34 -5.58
N SER A 287 4.49 -14.23 -4.27
CA SER A 287 4.22 -15.27 -3.29
C SER A 287 2.73 -15.58 -3.16
N VAL A 288 1.84 -14.60 -3.43
CA VAL A 288 0.38 -14.75 -3.30
C VAL A 288 -0.37 -14.83 -4.62
N LEU A 289 0.25 -14.43 -5.74
CA LEU A 289 -0.38 -14.43 -7.07
C LEU A 289 -0.30 -15.81 -7.74
N ASN A 290 -1.36 -16.22 -8.45
CA ASN A 290 -1.32 -17.44 -9.28
C ASN A 290 -0.29 -17.34 -10.42
N GLU A 291 -0.10 -16.14 -10.95
CA GLU A 291 0.79 -15.89 -12.09
C GLU A 291 1.89 -14.91 -11.68
N PRO A 292 3.06 -15.41 -11.22
CA PRO A 292 4.13 -14.59 -10.63
C PRO A 292 4.83 -13.68 -11.65
N LYS A 293 4.59 -13.87 -12.96
CA LYS A 293 5.26 -13.11 -14.03
C LYS A 293 4.76 -11.68 -14.20
N VAL A 294 3.65 -11.31 -13.54
CA VAL A 294 3.01 -10.01 -13.73
C VAL A 294 3.61 -8.93 -12.82
N ALA A 295 4.18 -9.29 -11.67
CA ALA A 295 4.89 -8.37 -10.79
C ALA A 295 5.81 -9.15 -9.81
N SER A 296 7.08 -8.76 -9.72
CA SER A 296 8.03 -9.22 -8.68
C SER A 296 8.42 -8.00 -7.86
N GLU A 297 7.47 -7.52 -7.04
CA GLU A 297 7.64 -6.30 -6.28
C GLU A 297 7.23 -6.50 -4.82
N ASN A 298 7.89 -5.78 -3.93
CA ASN A 298 7.51 -5.67 -2.53
C ASN A 298 6.08 -5.12 -2.45
N HIS A 299 5.27 -5.73 -1.61
CA HIS A 299 3.87 -5.37 -1.45
C HIS A 299 3.50 -5.23 0.02
N ALA A 300 2.43 -4.49 0.27
CA ALA A 300 1.90 -4.22 1.60
C ALA A 300 0.38 -4.44 1.60
N SER A 301 -0.10 -5.10 2.65
CA SER A 301 -1.53 -5.33 2.89
C SER A 301 -1.83 -5.28 4.39
N VAL A 302 -3.10 -5.45 4.76
CA VAL A 302 -3.54 -5.52 6.15
C VAL A 302 -4.05 -6.93 6.48
N ILE A 303 -3.58 -7.49 7.59
CA ILE A 303 -4.20 -8.64 8.26
C ILE A 303 -5.39 -8.11 9.06
N SER A 304 -6.60 -8.50 8.69
CA SER A 304 -7.85 -7.96 9.27
C SER A 304 -8.75 -9.02 9.91
N GLY A 305 -8.28 -10.26 10.02
CA GLY A 305 -9.04 -11.32 10.66
C GLY A 305 -8.33 -12.66 10.62
N ARG A 306 -8.95 -13.65 11.26
CA ARG A 306 -8.52 -15.05 11.20
C ARG A 306 -9.71 -15.99 11.38
N LYS A 307 -9.71 -17.15 10.74
CA LYS A 307 -10.74 -18.19 10.88
C LYS A 307 -10.19 -19.58 10.58
N ILE A 308 -10.94 -20.61 10.95
CA ILE A 308 -10.62 -22.00 10.57
C ILE A 308 -11.23 -22.30 9.20
N ILE A 309 -10.42 -22.81 8.27
CA ILE A 309 -10.84 -23.32 6.96
C ILE A 309 -10.25 -24.71 6.81
N ASN A 310 -11.10 -25.72 6.60
CA ASN A 310 -10.68 -27.13 6.46
C ASN A 310 -9.77 -27.64 7.59
N GLY A 311 -10.05 -27.22 8.83
CA GLY A 311 -9.27 -27.64 10.01
C GLY A 311 -7.95 -26.90 10.22
N GLN A 312 -7.61 -25.91 9.39
CA GLN A 312 -6.40 -25.10 9.52
C GLN A 312 -6.73 -23.63 9.80
N CYS A 313 -5.91 -22.98 10.63
CA CYS A 313 -6.03 -21.55 10.91
C CYS A 313 -5.56 -20.72 9.71
N HIS A 314 -6.41 -19.81 9.24
CA HIS A 314 -6.13 -18.90 8.14
C HIS A 314 -6.24 -17.46 8.59
N TYR A 315 -5.40 -16.59 8.05
CA TYR A 315 -5.45 -15.15 8.25
C TYR A 315 -6.07 -14.48 7.03
N GLN A 316 -6.91 -13.47 7.26
CA GLN A 316 -7.49 -12.66 6.20
C GLN A 316 -6.52 -11.56 5.81
N ILE A 317 -6.10 -11.54 4.56
CA ILE A 317 -5.31 -10.47 3.97
C ILE A 317 -6.23 -9.56 3.17
N ARG A 318 -6.36 -8.33 3.64
CA ARG A 318 -7.05 -7.22 3.02
C ARG A 318 -6.09 -6.46 2.11
N ASN A 319 -6.25 -6.64 0.80
CA ASN A 319 -5.45 -5.98 -0.22
C ASN A 319 -6.11 -4.67 -0.71
N SER A 320 -5.40 -3.88 -1.52
CA SER A 320 -5.85 -2.61 -2.08
C SER A 320 -5.99 -2.61 -3.61
N TRP A 321 -6.43 -3.72 -4.21
CA TRP A 321 -6.70 -3.84 -5.66
C TRP A 321 -8.19 -3.92 -6.02
N GLY A 322 -9.03 -3.36 -5.15
CA GLY A 322 -10.48 -3.45 -5.26
C GLY A 322 -11.03 -4.81 -4.82
N ASN A 323 -12.34 -4.99 -5.00
CA ASN A 323 -13.09 -6.15 -4.50
C ASN A 323 -13.02 -7.40 -5.39
N LYS A 324 -12.25 -7.35 -6.48
CA LYS A 324 -12.18 -8.44 -7.46
C LYS A 324 -11.23 -9.54 -7.00
N CYS A 325 -11.64 -10.77 -7.24
CA CYS A 325 -10.82 -11.97 -7.03
C CYS A 325 -10.34 -12.60 -8.36
N THR A 326 -10.90 -12.13 -9.47
CA THR A 326 -10.56 -12.56 -10.82
C THR A 326 -10.26 -11.35 -11.70
N GLY A 327 -9.44 -11.57 -12.72
CA GLY A 327 -9.09 -10.54 -13.70
C GLY A 327 -8.83 -11.12 -15.08
N ASP A 328 -8.71 -10.24 -16.06
CA ASP A 328 -8.30 -10.60 -17.41
C ASP A 328 -6.79 -10.34 -17.54
N PHE A 329 -6.02 -11.36 -17.93
CA PHE A 329 -4.56 -11.30 -17.98
C PHE A 329 -4.05 -11.72 -19.35
N GLU A 330 -3.03 -11.04 -19.86
CA GLU A 330 -2.31 -11.48 -21.04
C GLU A 330 -1.02 -12.19 -20.63
N ILE A 331 -0.92 -13.49 -20.94
CA ILE A 331 0.22 -14.32 -20.57
C ILE A 331 0.71 -15.01 -21.85
N ASN A 332 1.94 -14.71 -22.24
CA ASN A 332 2.56 -15.19 -23.49
C ASN A 332 1.68 -14.90 -24.73
N ASN A 333 1.22 -13.65 -24.88
CA ASN A 333 0.33 -13.19 -25.96
C ASN A 333 -1.03 -13.91 -26.03
N LYS A 334 -1.47 -14.54 -24.93
CA LYS A 334 -2.78 -15.16 -24.81
C LYS A 334 -3.56 -14.49 -23.68
N THR A 335 -4.77 -14.05 -23.98
CA THR A 335 -5.67 -13.48 -22.97
C THR A 335 -6.41 -14.60 -22.22
N TYR A 336 -6.28 -14.60 -20.91
CA TYR A 336 -7.01 -15.45 -19.97
C TYR A 336 -8.06 -14.59 -19.29
N LYS A 337 -9.34 -14.86 -19.56
CA LYS A 337 -10.45 -14.11 -18.96
C LYS A 337 -10.85 -14.71 -17.62
N ASN A 338 -11.26 -13.88 -16.67
CA ASN A 338 -11.72 -14.29 -15.34
C ASN A 338 -10.73 -15.22 -14.60
N HIS A 339 -9.44 -15.04 -14.82
CA HIS A 339 -8.41 -15.83 -14.15
C HIS A 339 -8.31 -15.44 -12.67
N GLN A 340 -8.12 -16.42 -11.79
CA GLN A 340 -7.99 -16.20 -10.35
C GLN A 340 -6.71 -15.41 -10.06
N ILE A 341 -6.85 -14.29 -9.36
CA ILE A 341 -5.71 -13.40 -9.06
C ILE A 341 -4.77 -14.08 -8.06
N TYR A 342 -5.34 -14.68 -7.00
CA TYR A 342 -4.59 -15.20 -5.86
C TYR A 342 -4.50 -16.74 -5.87
N LYS A 343 -3.38 -17.27 -5.37
CA LYS A 343 -3.19 -18.71 -5.04
C LYS A 343 -4.11 -19.19 -3.91
N TYR A 344 -4.61 -18.24 -3.13
CA TYR A 344 -5.39 -18.46 -1.93
C TYR A 344 -6.88 -18.21 -2.19
N LEU A 345 -7.73 -18.75 -1.30
CA LEU A 345 -9.17 -18.49 -1.34
C LEU A 345 -9.41 -16.98 -1.24
N CYS A 346 -9.99 -16.39 -2.28
CA CYS A 346 -10.31 -14.97 -2.32
C CYS A 346 -11.82 -14.73 -2.19
N GLU A 347 -12.20 -13.78 -1.34
CA GLU A 347 -13.56 -13.34 -1.08
C GLU A 347 -13.57 -11.81 -1.02
N ASN A 348 -14.32 -11.16 -1.91
CA ASN A 348 -14.52 -9.70 -1.94
C ASN A 348 -13.21 -8.88 -1.95
N GLY A 349 -12.17 -9.32 -2.68
CA GLY A 349 -10.88 -8.63 -2.75
C GLY A 349 -9.94 -8.86 -1.56
N THR A 350 -10.38 -9.66 -0.58
CA THR A 350 -9.53 -10.22 0.48
C THR A 350 -9.17 -11.65 0.17
N PHE A 351 -8.06 -12.16 0.67
CA PHE A 351 -7.69 -13.57 0.52
C PHE A 351 -7.24 -14.21 1.84
N TRP A 352 -7.46 -15.51 1.97
CA TRP A 352 -7.22 -16.26 3.20
C TRP A 352 -5.95 -17.11 3.09
N ILE A 353 -4.93 -16.76 3.85
CA ILE A 353 -3.64 -17.46 3.85
C ILE A 353 -3.52 -18.41 5.05
N PRO A 354 -3.15 -19.69 4.85
CA PRO A 354 -2.85 -20.60 5.94
C PRO A 354 -1.74 -20.04 6.84
N ARG A 355 -1.83 -20.29 8.15
CA ARG A 355 -0.80 -19.88 9.14
C ARG A 355 0.59 -20.28 8.71
N GLU A 356 0.79 -21.53 8.26
CA GLU A 356 2.08 -22.04 7.81
C GLU A 356 2.69 -21.28 6.61
N ASP A 357 1.85 -20.66 5.78
CA ASP A 357 2.28 -19.92 4.60
C ASP A 357 2.55 -18.45 4.90
N LEU A 358 1.78 -17.86 5.84
CA LEU A 358 1.92 -16.46 6.23
C LEU A 358 3.37 -16.12 6.62
N LYS A 359 4.01 -16.97 7.43
CA LYS A 359 5.41 -16.75 7.82
C LYS A 359 6.37 -16.81 6.63
N LYS A 360 6.16 -17.78 5.73
CA LYS A 360 7.05 -17.97 4.58
C LYS A 360 7.08 -16.70 3.72
N ILE A 361 5.91 -16.13 3.48
CA ILE A 361 5.76 -14.95 2.62
C ILE A 361 6.08 -13.63 3.32
N SER A 362 5.90 -13.55 4.64
CA SER A 362 6.04 -12.30 5.38
C SER A 362 7.49 -11.78 5.40
N GLU A 363 7.62 -10.46 5.26
CA GLU A 363 8.85 -9.70 5.32
C GLU A 363 8.91 -8.72 6.49
N GLY A 364 7.76 -8.41 7.09
CA GLY A 364 7.65 -7.53 8.25
C GLY A 364 6.19 -7.34 8.63
N PHE A 365 5.97 -6.93 9.88
CA PHE A 365 4.65 -6.63 10.41
C PHE A 365 4.69 -5.27 11.11
N ILE A 366 3.60 -4.50 11.00
CA ILE A 366 3.46 -3.22 11.72
C ILE A 366 2.10 -3.20 12.40
N TYR A 367 2.07 -2.78 13.66
CA TYR A 367 0.83 -2.73 14.45
C TYR A 367 0.81 -1.54 15.38
N ASP A 368 -0.39 -1.15 15.79
CA ASP A 368 -0.59 -0.15 16.84
C ASP A 368 -0.26 -0.75 18.21
N SER A 369 0.82 -0.29 18.84
CA SER A 369 1.25 -0.74 20.16
C SER A 369 0.66 0.08 21.31
N SER A 370 -0.18 1.06 21.01
CA SER A 370 -0.86 1.85 22.04
C SER A 370 -1.81 0.94 22.83
N ASP A 371 -1.90 1.14 24.14
CA ASP A 371 -2.85 0.47 25.02
C ASP A 371 -2.57 -1.02 25.34
N PHE A 372 -1.35 -1.53 25.10
CA PHE A 372 -0.90 -2.86 25.55
C PHE A 372 -0.05 -2.83 26.82
#